data_AF-A0A3S0QTS1-F1
#
_entry.id   AF-A0A3S0QTS1-F1
#
_cell.length_a   1.000
_cell.length_b   1.000
_cell.length_c   1.000
_cell.angle_alpha   90.00
_cell.angle_beta   90.00
_cell.angle_gamma   90.00
#
_symmetry.space_group_name_H-M   'P 1'
#
loop_
_entity.id
_entity.type
_entity.pdbx_description
1 polymer ?
#
loop_
_entity_poly.entity_id
_entity_poly.type
_entity_poly.pdbx_seq_one_letter_code
_entity_poly.pdbx_strand_id
1 'polypeptide(L)'
;MKKFLNLGFSVLAAGFFLVSCNDDDYETIESVDKIKIDSVKIVSDTMDVFAIQSIKTYSTYPSQCEGFYGYDYIYNNNLERTVTAYKYRTNGPCTQGNYVGANQINFSPQKKGTYTFKFWNGGNSWITKTIVVE
;
A
#
# COMPACT_ATOMS: atom_id res chain seq x y z
N MET A 1 -42.22 51.50 -34.30
CA MET A 1 -42.62 50.15 -33.80
C MET A 1 -42.04 49.09 -34.72
N LYS A 2 -41.66 47.91 -34.16
CA LYS A 2 -40.96 46.74 -34.75
C LYS A 2 -39.43 46.86 -34.67
N LYS A 3 -38.79 46.52 -33.54
CA LYS A 3 -38.39 45.17 -33.06
C LYS A 3 -37.79 44.34 -34.18
N PHE A 4 -36.51 43.98 -34.08
CA PHE A 4 -35.93 42.62 -34.22
C PHE A 4 -34.40 42.72 -34.05
N LEU A 5 -33.98 42.98 -32.80
CA LEU A 5 -32.72 42.44 -32.29
C LEU A 5 -32.93 40.92 -32.09
N ASN A 6 -31.85 40.13 -32.16
CA ASN A 6 -31.73 38.73 -31.73
C ASN A 6 -31.74 37.67 -32.84
N LEU A 7 -30.67 37.62 -33.65
CA LEU A 7 -30.33 36.42 -34.44
C LEU A 7 -28.81 36.16 -34.49
N GLY A 8 -28.04 36.69 -33.54
CA GLY A 8 -26.57 36.55 -33.49
C GLY A 8 -26.02 35.75 -32.30
N PHE A 9 -26.88 35.34 -31.35
CA PHE A 9 -26.41 34.76 -30.07
C PHE A 9 -26.74 33.27 -29.88
N SER A 10 -27.39 32.63 -30.86
CA SER A 10 -27.87 31.24 -30.71
C SER A 10 -26.91 30.17 -31.24
N VAL A 11 -25.80 30.53 -31.89
CA VAL A 11 -24.86 29.53 -32.45
C VAL A 11 -23.71 29.19 -31.49
N LEU A 12 -23.42 30.05 -30.49
CA LEU A 12 -22.32 29.83 -29.55
C LEU A 12 -22.71 28.99 -28.32
N ALA A 13 -24.01 28.79 -28.06
CA ALA A 13 -24.49 28.06 -26.88
C ALA A 13 -24.65 26.54 -27.07
N ALA A 14 -24.55 26.04 -28.31
CA ALA A 14 -24.83 24.63 -28.64
C ALA A 14 -23.59 23.70 -28.60
N GLY A 15 -22.39 24.23 -28.36
CA GLY A 15 -21.14 23.46 -28.45
C GLY A 15 -20.60 22.88 -27.15
N PHE A 16 -21.18 23.22 -25.99
CA PHE A 16 -20.49 23.00 -24.70
C PHE A 16 -20.98 21.81 -23.86
N PHE A 17 -21.92 20.98 -24.35
CA PHE A 17 -22.63 20.03 -23.48
C PHE A 17 -22.36 18.53 -23.69
N LEU A 18 -21.45 18.11 -24.57
CA LEU A 18 -21.32 16.67 -24.89
C LEU A 18 -19.91 16.09 -24.74
N VAL A 19 -19.18 16.50 -23.70
CA VAL A 19 -18.01 15.72 -23.24
C VAL A 19 -18.25 15.31 -21.79
N SER A 20 -19.20 14.40 -21.58
CA SER A 20 -19.28 13.63 -20.34
C SER A 20 -18.34 12.43 -20.53
N CYS A 21 -17.09 12.58 -20.08
CA CYS A 21 -16.22 11.43 -19.88
C CYS A 21 -16.76 10.67 -18.67
N ASN A 22 -17.65 9.71 -18.91
CA ASN A 22 -18.03 8.76 -17.89
C ASN A 22 -16.95 7.68 -17.85
N ASP A 23 -15.90 7.93 -17.08
CA ASP A 23 -14.76 7.04 -16.89
C ASP A 23 -15.11 6.06 -15.76
N ASP A 24 -16.16 5.24 -15.95
CA ASP A 24 -16.66 4.28 -14.94
C ASP A 24 -15.87 2.95 -14.94
N ASP A 25 -14.79 2.85 -15.73
CA ASP A 25 -14.01 1.63 -15.92
C ASP A 25 -12.83 1.49 -14.93
N TYR A 26 -12.79 2.29 -13.84
CA TYR A 26 -11.76 2.11 -12.82
C TYR A 26 -12.13 1.01 -11.82
N GLU A 27 -11.19 0.09 -11.59
CA GLU A 27 -11.28 -0.85 -10.48
C GLU A 27 -11.24 -0.08 -9.16
N THR A 28 -12.14 -0.44 -8.24
CA THR A 28 -12.23 0.17 -6.91
C THR A 28 -11.77 -0.79 -5.85
N ILE A 29 -11.12 -0.26 -4.80
CA ILE A 29 -10.81 -1.04 -3.60
C ILE A 29 -12.12 -1.25 -2.84
N GLU A 30 -12.53 -2.51 -2.71
CA GLU A 30 -13.73 -2.89 -1.97
C GLU A 30 -13.46 -3.07 -0.47
N SER A 31 -12.25 -3.53 -0.13
CA SER A 31 -11.89 -3.85 1.25
C SER A 31 -10.39 -3.77 1.48
N VAL A 32 -10.03 -3.56 2.75
CA VAL A 32 -8.67 -3.59 3.25
C VAL A 32 -8.65 -4.48 4.50
N ASP A 33 -7.87 -5.55 4.45
CA ASP A 33 -7.80 -6.56 5.50
C ASP A 33 -6.36 -6.84 5.89
N LYS A 34 -6.15 -7.36 7.11
CA LYS A 34 -4.84 -7.86 7.52
C LYS A 34 -4.43 -9.05 6.64
N ILE A 35 -3.16 -9.07 6.26
CA ILE A 35 -2.55 -10.22 5.59
C ILE A 35 -1.35 -10.69 6.41
N LYS A 36 -1.21 -12.02 6.54
CA LYS A 36 -0.08 -12.62 7.22
C LYS A 36 1.21 -12.34 6.45
N ILE A 37 2.28 -12.06 7.17
CA ILE A 37 3.63 -12.06 6.63
C ILE A 37 4.17 -13.49 6.75
N ASP A 38 4.35 -14.17 5.62
CA ASP A 38 4.80 -15.56 5.57
C ASP A 38 6.30 -15.68 5.88
N SER A 39 7.10 -14.71 5.42
CA SER A 39 8.54 -14.69 5.70
C SER A 39 9.14 -13.28 5.65
N VAL A 40 10.30 -13.13 6.27
CA VAL A 40 11.05 -11.88 6.35
C VAL A 40 12.52 -12.12 6.05
N LYS A 41 13.08 -11.31 5.14
CA LYS A 41 14.51 -11.30 4.80
C LYS A 41 15.12 -9.93 5.13
N ILE A 42 16.17 -9.94 5.93
CA ILE A 42 16.97 -8.76 6.28
C ILE A 42 18.33 -8.91 5.60
N VAL A 43 18.89 -7.81 5.10
CA VAL A 43 20.18 -7.82 4.39
C VAL A 43 21.33 -8.19 5.33
N SER A 44 21.39 -7.53 6.50
CA SER A 44 22.38 -7.78 7.54
C SER A 44 21.74 -7.66 8.92
N ASP A 45 22.11 -8.55 9.83
CA ASP A 45 21.71 -8.47 11.23
C ASP A 45 22.50 -7.42 12.02
N THR A 46 23.50 -6.80 11.40
CA THR A 46 24.25 -5.63 11.90
C THR A 46 24.19 -4.46 10.90
N MET A 47 24.16 -3.23 11.40
CA MET A 47 24.26 -2.02 10.58
C MET A 47 24.77 -0.82 11.39
N ASP A 48 25.32 0.18 10.70
CA ASP A 48 25.70 1.44 11.34
C ASP A 48 24.46 2.29 11.66
N VAL A 49 24.53 3.06 12.75
CA VAL A 49 23.55 4.13 13.01
C VAL A 49 23.51 5.12 11.83
N PHE A 50 22.32 5.62 11.52
CA PHE A 50 22.02 6.47 10.36
C PHE A 50 22.19 5.83 8.98
N ALA A 51 22.70 4.60 8.88
CA ALA A 51 22.63 3.85 7.63
C ALA A 51 21.18 3.46 7.29
N ILE A 52 20.96 3.02 6.06
CA ILE A 52 19.67 2.50 5.59
C ILE A 52 19.86 1.06 5.14
N GLN A 53 19.01 0.16 5.62
CA GLN A 53 18.91 -1.18 5.06
C GLN A 53 17.47 -1.59 4.79
N SER A 54 17.31 -2.54 3.87
CA SER A 54 16.02 -3.05 3.46
C SER A 54 15.61 -4.28 4.26
N ILE A 55 14.39 -4.26 4.79
CA ILE A 55 13.72 -5.43 5.34
C ILE A 55 12.63 -5.83 4.34
N LYS A 56 12.79 -6.99 3.72
CA LYS A 56 11.81 -7.53 2.77
C LYS A 56 10.83 -8.45 3.48
N THR A 57 9.55 -8.25 3.26
CA THR A 57 8.47 -9.13 3.73
C THR A 57 7.80 -9.80 2.53
N TYR A 58 7.29 -11.01 2.75
CA TYR A 58 6.62 -11.80 1.72
C TYR A 58 5.28 -12.29 2.25
N SER A 59 4.24 -12.15 1.43
CA SER A 59 2.89 -12.59 1.74
C SER A 59 2.27 -13.27 0.52
N THR A 60 1.52 -14.34 0.77
CA THR A 60 0.80 -15.08 -0.27
C THR A 60 -0.62 -14.54 -0.41
N TYR A 61 -0.95 -14.04 -1.60
CA TYR A 61 -2.26 -13.51 -1.96
C TYR A 61 -3.03 -14.59 -2.74
N PRO A 62 -4.30 -14.85 -2.41
CA PRO A 62 -5.13 -15.87 -3.06
C PRO A 62 -5.62 -15.53 -4.47
N SER A 63 -5.50 -14.27 -4.88
CA SER A 63 -5.99 -13.78 -6.17
C SER A 63 -5.23 -12.54 -6.60
N GLN A 64 -5.14 -12.31 -7.91
CA GLN A 64 -4.55 -11.10 -8.49
C GLN A 64 -5.38 -9.82 -8.29
N CYS A 65 -6.63 -9.90 -7.83
CA CYS A 65 -7.38 -8.71 -7.38
C CYS A 65 -6.96 -8.22 -5.99
N GLU A 66 -6.12 -8.99 -5.30
CA GLU A 66 -5.60 -8.61 -4.00
C GLU A 66 -4.17 -8.16 -4.16
N GLY A 67 -3.73 -7.25 -3.31
CA GLY A 67 -2.36 -6.75 -3.36
C GLY A 67 -1.98 -6.04 -2.08
N PHE A 68 -0.72 -5.62 -1.99
CA PHE A 68 -0.24 -4.91 -0.82
C PHE A 68 -0.87 -3.54 -0.72
N TYR A 69 -1.48 -3.25 0.43
CA TYR A 69 -2.03 -1.94 0.71
C TYR A 69 -1.08 -1.08 1.53
N GLY A 70 -0.48 -1.66 2.58
CA GLY A 70 0.38 -0.90 3.47
C GLY A 70 0.81 -1.70 4.69
N TYR A 71 1.66 -1.08 5.51
CA TYR A 71 2.02 -1.58 6.83
C TYR A 71 1.43 -0.67 7.90
N ASP A 72 0.95 -1.29 8.96
CA ASP A 72 0.89 -0.66 10.27
C ASP A 72 2.21 -0.95 10.99
N TYR A 73 3.01 0.10 11.19
CA TYR A 73 4.37 0.04 11.75
C TYR A 73 4.39 0.77 13.08
N ILE A 74 4.27 0.02 14.17
CA ILE A 74 4.10 0.54 15.52
C ILE A 74 5.44 0.58 16.25
N TYR A 75 5.72 1.72 16.87
CA TYR A 75 6.85 1.92 17.78
C TYR A 75 6.42 1.56 19.21
N ASN A 76 6.72 0.34 19.68
CA ASN A 76 6.36 -0.06 21.05
C ASN A 76 7.26 0.63 22.09
N ASN A 77 8.52 0.86 21.73
CA ASN A 77 9.48 1.64 22.50
C ASN A 77 10.64 2.11 21.58
N ASN A 78 11.76 2.58 22.13
CA ASN A 78 12.90 3.04 21.33
C ASN A 78 13.48 1.96 20.39
N LEU A 79 13.48 0.69 20.81
CA LEU A 79 14.17 -0.42 20.13
C LEU A 79 13.22 -1.54 19.66
N GLU A 80 11.94 -1.52 20.03
CA GLU A 80 10.97 -2.54 19.62
C GLU A 80 9.96 -2.00 18.60
N ARG A 81 9.71 -2.78 17.55
CA ARG A 81 8.74 -2.50 16.49
C ARG A 81 7.78 -3.67 16.31
N THR A 82 6.50 -3.35 16.13
CA THR A 82 5.49 -4.31 15.67
C THR A 82 5.06 -3.93 14.26
N VAL A 83 5.01 -4.90 13.36
CA VAL A 83 4.66 -4.69 11.94
C VAL A 83 3.51 -5.60 11.56
N THR A 84 2.42 -5.02 11.08
CA THR A 84 1.29 -5.75 10.49
C THR A 84 1.12 -5.30 9.04
N ALA A 85 1.01 -6.24 8.10
CA ALA A 85 0.72 -5.94 6.71
C ALA A 85 -0.79 -5.96 6.45
N TYR A 86 -1.22 -5.10 5.53
CA TYR A 86 -2.59 -5.06 5.02
C TYR A 86 -2.59 -5.30 3.52
N LYS A 87 -3.62 -6.00 3.07
CA LYS A 87 -3.94 -6.19 1.66
C LYS A 87 -5.17 -5.40 1.29
N TYR A 88 -5.24 -4.95 0.06
CA TYR A 88 -6.51 -4.51 -0.54
C TYR A 88 -7.14 -5.66 -1.32
N ARG A 89 -8.42 -5.51 -1.66
CA ARG A 89 -9.11 -6.30 -2.68
C ARG A 89 -9.88 -5.38 -3.61
N THR A 90 -9.79 -5.59 -4.91
CA THR A 90 -10.55 -4.85 -5.93
C THR A 90 -11.73 -5.64 -6.49
N ASN A 91 -12.67 -4.92 -7.12
CA ASN A 91 -13.82 -5.47 -7.83
C ASN A 91 -13.54 -5.83 -9.30
N GLY A 92 -12.27 -5.77 -9.73
CA GLY A 92 -11.86 -6.04 -11.11
C GLY A 92 -12.00 -7.50 -11.54
N PRO A 93 -11.85 -7.80 -12.85
CA PRO A 93 -11.79 -9.16 -13.34
C PRO A 93 -10.50 -9.87 -12.89
N CYS A 94 -10.57 -10.68 -11.83
CA CYS A 94 -9.40 -11.39 -11.29
C CYS A 94 -9.17 -12.75 -11.95
N THR A 95 -7.90 -13.07 -12.20
CA THR A 95 -7.50 -14.49 -12.24
C THR A 95 -7.38 -15.02 -10.81
N GLN A 96 -8.04 -16.16 -10.56
CA GLN A 96 -7.88 -16.90 -9.30
C GLN A 96 -6.55 -17.63 -9.31
N GLY A 97 -5.80 -17.54 -8.21
CA GLY A 97 -4.50 -18.18 -8.12
C GLY A 97 -3.63 -17.54 -7.05
N ASN A 98 -2.97 -18.38 -6.27
CA ASN A 98 -2.03 -17.93 -5.26
C ASN A 98 -0.79 -17.32 -5.92
N TYR A 99 -0.36 -16.16 -5.46
CA TYR A 99 0.94 -15.60 -5.81
C TYR A 99 1.61 -14.98 -4.59
N VAL A 100 2.94 -14.94 -4.59
CA VAL A 100 3.72 -14.34 -3.50
C VAL A 100 4.06 -12.90 -3.88
N GLY A 101 3.55 -11.94 -3.10
CA GLY A 101 3.97 -10.55 -3.19
C GLY A 101 5.14 -10.27 -2.27
N ALA A 102 6.08 -9.46 -2.73
CA ALA A 102 7.23 -9.01 -1.96
C ALA A 102 7.12 -7.49 -1.72
N ASN A 103 7.31 -7.07 -0.48
CA ASN A 103 7.27 -5.66 -0.09
C ASN A 103 8.47 -5.31 0.79
N GLN A 104 8.75 -4.02 0.94
CA GLN A 104 9.97 -3.55 1.58
C GLN A 104 9.72 -2.45 2.61
N ILE A 105 10.44 -2.53 3.72
CA ILE A 105 10.60 -1.45 4.70
C ILE A 105 12.04 -0.97 4.61
N ASN A 106 12.25 0.34 4.50
CA ASN A 106 13.56 0.95 4.59
C ASN A 106 13.80 1.35 6.05
N PHE A 107 14.67 0.61 6.73
CA PHE A 107 14.99 0.84 8.13
C PHE A 107 16.19 1.79 8.23
N SER A 108 15.99 2.92 8.93
CA SER A 108 17.02 3.94 9.18
C SER A 108 17.00 4.33 10.67
N PRO A 109 17.79 3.67 11.52
CA PRO A 109 17.83 3.95 12.95
C PRO A 109 18.64 5.21 13.26
N GLN A 110 18.17 5.97 14.24
CA GLN A 110 18.86 7.16 14.77
C GLN A 110 19.52 6.91 16.14
N LYS A 111 19.39 5.70 16.69
CA LYS A 111 19.96 5.31 17.98
C LYS A 111 20.65 3.97 17.83
N LYS A 112 21.75 3.79 18.56
CA LYS A 112 22.43 2.49 18.68
C LYS A 112 21.63 1.56 19.58
N GLY A 113 21.83 0.26 19.40
CA GLY A 113 21.23 -0.79 20.22
C GLY A 113 20.66 -1.94 19.39
N THR A 114 20.14 -2.95 20.08
CA THR A 114 19.52 -4.12 19.44
C THR A 114 18.04 -3.86 19.19
N TYR A 115 17.69 -3.61 17.94
CA TYR A 115 16.30 -3.46 17.52
C TYR A 115 15.62 -4.81 17.37
N THR A 116 14.42 -4.94 17.91
CA THR A 116 13.56 -6.13 17.78
C THR A 116 12.34 -5.80 16.95
N PHE A 117 12.10 -6.56 15.90
CA PHE A 117 10.93 -6.45 15.05
C PHE A 117 10.06 -7.69 15.20
N LYS A 118 8.75 -7.48 15.42
CA LYS A 118 7.73 -8.53 15.46
C LYS A 118 6.79 -8.33 14.27
N PHE A 119 6.81 -9.25 13.31
CA PHE A 119 5.97 -9.22 12.11
C PHE A 119 4.78 -10.16 12.28
N TRP A 120 3.55 -9.66 12.09
CA TRP A 120 2.35 -10.46 12.31
C TRP A 120 2.23 -11.59 11.29
N ASN A 121 2.02 -12.82 11.77
CA ASN A 121 1.94 -14.03 10.95
C ASN A 121 0.63 -14.81 11.21
N GLY A 122 -0.48 -14.09 11.40
CA GLY A 122 -1.79 -14.72 11.61
C GLY A 122 -2.11 -15.02 13.07
N GLY A 123 -3.37 -14.83 13.45
CA GLY A 123 -3.86 -15.07 14.81
C GLY A 123 -3.00 -14.33 15.86
N ASN A 124 -2.46 -15.09 16.82
CA ASN A 124 -1.57 -14.59 17.87
C ASN A 124 -0.07 -14.84 17.57
N SER A 125 0.27 -15.18 16.33
CA SER A 125 1.63 -15.56 15.91
C SER A 125 2.43 -14.38 15.34
N TRP A 126 3.73 -14.37 15.62
CA TRP A 126 4.67 -13.33 15.20
C TRP A 126 5.99 -13.94 14.73
N ILE A 127 6.56 -13.40 13.64
CA ILE A 127 7.95 -13.65 13.26
C ILE A 127 8.82 -12.58 13.93
N THR A 128 9.78 -13.00 14.75
CA THR A 128 10.71 -12.08 15.41
C THR A 128 12.04 -12.01 14.66
N LYS A 129 12.54 -10.79 14.44
CA LYS A 129 13.88 -10.54 13.89
C LYS A 129 14.59 -9.47 14.70
N THR A 130 15.92 -9.53 14.72
CA THR A 130 16.76 -8.55 15.41
C THR A 130 17.76 -7.92 14.46
N ILE A 131 18.07 -6.64 14.69
CA ILE A 131 19.13 -5.90 14.01
C ILE A 131 19.94 -5.17 15.08
N VAL A 132 21.24 -5.42 15.15
CA VAL A 132 22.18 -4.70 16.00
C VAL A 132 22.61 -3.43 15.27
N VAL A 133 22.40 -2.28 15.90
CA VAL A 133 22.79 -0.97 15.36
C VAL A 133 23.97 -0.44 16.15
N GLU A 134 25.07 -0.20 15.45
CA GLU A 134 26.37 0.17 16.02
C GLU A 134 26.80 1.61 15.75
#